data_AF-A0A3L7RTH8-F1
#
_entry.id   AF-A0A3L7RTH8-F1
#
_cell.length_a   1.000
_cell.length_b   1.000
_cell.length_c   1.000
_cell.angle_alpha   90.00
_cell.angle_beta   90.00
_cell.angle_gamma   90.00
#
_symmetry.space_group_name_H-M   'P 1'
#
loop_
_entity.id
_entity.type
_entity.pdbx_description
1 polymer ?
#
loop_
_entity_poly.entity_id
_entity_poly.type
_entity_poly.pdbx_seq_one_letter_code
_entity_poly.pdbx_strand_id
1 'polypeptide(L)'
;DKNYRKLVETLMQTVRERNLQVDAQAKREEDLKVKYDATIKQETEAREAERKRANELAQQLEQTQVAYAQKEKERQEEITKIQTDRQRLAQQAETEKRAYLGEIDKLTKKRDDLARQNELLGKQLEEIKGEDFQYVQGKVTEVVDGGETVYLNLGRADGLRAGVRFSVLDDDTSKVADVEPKARIEVVEVNQQTDHLSRARVLPDRNPRTILRGDRIYSPAWQPGRKVSFGLVGKLDIDGDGKDDRETVKALIAQNGGEVSVDLRPDGRMEGNLNVNTRWLVIGDEFKILGGTLDAATEVMGKRRVELEQQAKSMGVSRINLDKLMGYLRGSNVEDVVPLGNATRASDFIRREAPPAPGKGRVSGLFQTPDGQAAPK
;
A
#
# COMPACT_ATOMS: atom_id res chain seq x y z
N ASP A 1 -18.22 94.97 121.01
CA ASP A 1 -19.47 94.67 120.29
C ASP A 1 -19.47 93.30 119.63
N LYS A 2 -20.39 92.45 120.08
CA LYS A 2 -20.63 91.11 119.52
C LYS A 2 -21.70 91.24 118.44
N ASN A 3 -21.35 90.92 117.20
CA ASN A 3 -22.09 91.26 116.00
C ASN A 3 -23.20 90.21 115.69
N TYR A 4 -24.31 90.24 116.42
CA TYR A 4 -25.44 89.27 116.31
C TYR A 4 -26.14 89.26 114.94
N ARG A 5 -26.12 90.36 114.18
CA ARG A 5 -26.67 90.40 112.81
C ARG A 5 -25.90 89.46 111.87
N LYS A 6 -24.57 89.40 112.00
CA LYS A 6 -23.74 88.47 111.22
C LYS A 6 -24.10 87.02 111.49
N LEU A 7 -24.48 86.66 112.73
CA LEU A 7 -24.84 85.28 113.10
C LEU A 7 -26.14 84.82 112.42
N VAL A 8 -27.14 85.69 112.35
CA VAL A 8 -28.42 85.37 111.70
C VAL A 8 -28.25 85.31 110.18
N GLU A 9 -27.45 86.20 109.59
CA GLU A 9 -27.08 86.12 108.18
C GLU A 9 -26.29 84.85 107.85
N THR A 10 -25.31 84.46 108.69
CA THR A 10 -24.57 83.21 108.48
C THR A 10 -25.48 81.99 108.63
N LEU A 11 -26.41 81.99 109.59
CA LEU A 11 -27.35 80.87 109.76
C LEU A 11 -28.32 80.75 108.58
N MET A 12 -28.86 81.87 108.08
CA MET A 12 -29.70 81.89 106.88
C MET A 12 -28.94 81.46 105.63
N GLN A 13 -27.68 81.86 105.49
CA GLN A 13 -26.79 81.37 104.43
C GLN A 13 -26.55 79.87 104.55
N THR A 14 -26.23 79.36 105.74
CA THR A 14 -26.02 77.92 105.98
C THR A 14 -27.27 77.09 105.72
N VAL A 15 -28.47 77.57 106.09
CA VAL A 15 -29.73 76.87 105.81
C VAL A 15 -30.03 76.87 104.31
N ARG A 16 -29.80 77.99 103.61
CA ARG A 16 -29.95 78.06 102.15
C ARG A 16 -28.95 77.14 101.44
N GLU A 17 -27.69 77.11 101.88
CA GLU A 17 -26.65 76.23 101.37
C GLU A 17 -26.99 74.75 101.61
N ARG A 18 -27.49 74.38 102.80
CA ARG A 18 -27.94 73.02 103.08
C ARG A 18 -29.14 72.61 102.24
N ASN A 19 -30.14 73.47 102.06
CA ASN A 19 -31.28 73.17 101.20
C ASN A 19 -30.83 72.99 99.74
N LEU A 20 -29.94 73.85 99.24
CA LEU A 20 -29.31 73.68 97.93
C LEU A 20 -28.52 72.36 97.84
N GLN A 21 -27.86 71.95 98.94
CA GLN A 21 -27.11 70.70 99.00
C GLN A 21 -28.01 69.46 99.01
N VAL A 22 -29.13 69.49 99.73
CA VAL A 22 -30.13 68.40 99.76
C VAL A 22 -30.81 68.27 98.40
N ASP A 23 -31.20 69.38 97.77
CA ASP A 23 -31.76 69.35 96.42
C ASP A 23 -30.73 68.83 95.39
N ALA A 24 -29.46 69.23 95.54
CA ALA A 24 -28.38 68.70 94.70
C ALA A 24 -28.12 67.21 94.94
N GLN A 25 -28.28 66.71 96.17
CA GLN A 25 -28.17 65.28 96.49
C GLN A 25 -29.35 64.49 95.95
N ALA A 26 -30.59 64.98 96.12
CA ALA A 26 -31.78 64.34 95.57
C ALA A 26 -31.70 64.21 94.04
N LYS A 27 -31.25 65.27 93.35
CA LYS A 27 -30.98 65.23 91.90
C LYS A 27 -29.90 64.21 91.53
N ARG A 28 -28.80 64.14 92.30
CA ARG A 28 -27.74 63.14 92.07
C ARG A 28 -28.25 61.71 92.27
N GLU A 29 -29.07 61.45 93.28
CA GLU A 29 -29.66 60.13 93.52
C GLU A 29 -30.62 59.73 92.40
N GLU A 30 -31.41 60.67 91.90
CA GLU A 30 -32.28 60.46 90.74
C GLU A 30 -31.46 60.18 89.47
N ASP A 31 -30.44 60.99 89.19
CA ASP A 31 -29.50 60.76 88.07
C ASP A 31 -28.77 59.41 88.20
N LEU A 32 -28.39 59.02 89.41
CA LEU A 32 -27.77 57.73 89.71
C LEU A 32 -28.72 56.56 89.45
N LYS A 33 -29.99 56.67 89.88
CA LYS A 33 -31.01 55.65 89.58
C LYS A 33 -31.25 55.52 88.09
N VAL A 34 -31.40 56.63 87.36
CA VAL A 34 -31.58 56.61 85.90
C VAL A 34 -30.37 55.97 85.20
N LYS A 35 -29.14 56.28 85.63
CA LYS A 35 -27.92 55.65 85.09
C LYS A 35 -27.84 54.17 85.42
N TYR A 36 -28.24 53.77 86.63
CA TYR A 36 -28.24 52.37 87.06
C TYR A 36 -29.27 51.56 86.26
N ASP A 37 -30.49 52.06 86.11
CA ASP A 37 -31.54 51.43 85.31
C ASP A 37 -31.17 51.35 83.82
N ALA A 38 -30.53 52.39 83.29
CA ALA A 38 -30.00 52.37 81.92
C ALA A 38 -28.90 51.32 81.74
N THR A 39 -28.02 51.17 82.74
CA THR A 39 -26.93 50.18 82.73
C THR A 39 -27.48 48.75 82.83
N ILE A 40 -28.47 48.51 83.72
CA ILE A 40 -29.15 47.21 83.82
C ILE A 40 -29.86 46.86 82.51
N LYS A 41 -30.57 47.81 81.89
CA LYS A 41 -31.20 47.59 80.59
C LYS A 41 -30.18 47.23 79.52
N GLN A 42 -29.09 47.99 79.44
CA GLN A 42 -28.03 47.72 78.48
C GLN A 42 -27.37 46.34 78.71
N GLU A 43 -27.10 45.96 79.96
CA GLU A 43 -26.48 44.68 80.28
C GLU A 43 -27.44 43.49 80.03
N THR A 44 -28.72 43.65 80.33
CA THR A 44 -29.75 42.61 80.05
C THR A 44 -29.94 42.42 78.55
N GLU A 45 -30.04 43.50 77.77
CA GLU A 45 -30.09 43.45 76.30
C GLU A 45 -28.81 42.81 75.71
N ALA A 46 -27.63 43.15 76.25
CA ALA A 46 -26.36 42.56 75.82
C ALA A 46 -26.30 41.05 76.11
N ARG A 47 -26.70 40.61 77.32
CA ARG A 47 -26.75 39.19 77.68
C ARG A 47 -27.76 38.41 76.85
N GLU A 48 -28.92 38.98 76.55
CA GLU A 48 -29.89 38.34 75.66
C GLU A 48 -29.36 38.22 74.23
N ALA A 49 -28.68 39.25 73.71
CA ALA A 49 -28.05 39.22 72.40
C ALA A 49 -26.92 38.17 72.34
N GLU A 50 -26.09 38.07 73.37
CA GLU A 50 -25.05 37.03 73.48
C GLU A 50 -25.66 35.64 73.55
N ARG A 51 -26.73 35.44 74.33
CA ARG A 51 -27.41 34.15 74.44
C ARG A 51 -28.05 33.73 73.10
N LYS A 52 -28.64 34.67 72.36
CA LYS A 52 -29.15 34.41 71.00
C LYS A 52 -28.02 34.01 70.06
N ARG A 53 -26.92 34.75 70.03
CA ARG A 53 -25.73 34.41 69.21
C ARG A 53 -25.13 33.06 69.58
N ALA A 54 -25.04 32.74 70.87
CA ALA A 54 -24.52 31.46 71.34
C ALA A 54 -25.42 30.29 70.90
N ASN A 55 -26.75 30.46 70.97
CA ASN A 55 -27.70 29.47 70.48
C ASN A 55 -27.65 29.30 68.95
N GLU A 56 -27.56 30.40 68.21
CA GLU A 56 -27.41 30.38 66.74
C GLU A 56 -26.11 29.68 66.33
N LEU A 57 -25.00 30.00 67.00
CA LEU A 57 -23.71 29.37 66.76
C LEU A 57 -23.73 27.88 67.11
N ALA A 58 -24.36 27.49 68.22
CA ALA A 58 -24.52 26.10 68.59
C ALA A 58 -25.31 25.32 67.53
N GLN A 59 -26.42 25.89 67.04
CA GLN A 59 -27.21 25.29 65.97
C GLN A 59 -26.42 25.17 64.65
N GLN A 60 -25.67 26.21 64.27
CA GLN A 60 -24.82 26.17 63.07
C GLN A 60 -23.72 25.11 63.19
N LEU A 61 -23.12 24.98 64.38
CA LEU A 61 -22.07 24.02 64.64
C LEU A 61 -22.60 22.58 64.57
N GLU A 62 -23.78 22.33 65.14
CA GLU A 62 -24.47 21.04 65.03
C GLU A 62 -24.85 20.70 63.58
N GLN A 63 -25.45 21.65 62.84
CA GLN A 63 -25.77 21.47 61.42
C GLN A 63 -24.52 21.19 60.58
N THR A 64 -23.42 21.89 60.87
CA THR A 64 -22.15 21.70 60.16
C THR A 64 -21.55 20.33 60.45
N GLN A 65 -21.59 19.86 61.71
CA GLN A 65 -21.13 18.53 62.07
C GLN A 65 -21.93 17.43 61.38
N VAL A 66 -23.26 17.54 61.34
CA VAL A 66 -24.13 16.59 60.64
C VAL A 66 -23.84 16.59 59.13
N ALA A 67 -23.74 17.77 58.51
CA ALA A 67 -23.43 17.90 57.08
C ALA A 67 -22.04 17.34 56.74
N TYR A 68 -21.05 17.54 57.61
CA TYR A 68 -19.71 17.01 57.44
C TYR A 68 -19.69 15.48 57.56
N ALA A 69 -20.36 14.92 58.58
CA ALA A 69 -20.49 13.48 58.76
C ALA A 69 -21.19 12.81 57.57
N GLN A 70 -22.19 13.47 56.98
CA GLN A 70 -22.88 13.00 55.79
C GLN A 70 -21.95 13.00 54.56
N LYS A 71 -21.25 14.12 54.31
CA LYS A 71 -20.26 14.21 53.21
C LYS A 71 -19.14 13.19 53.35
N GLU A 72 -18.69 12.90 54.56
CA GLU A 72 -17.63 11.91 54.77
C GLU A 72 -18.12 10.50 54.46
N LYS A 73 -19.38 10.17 54.80
CA LYS A 73 -20.01 8.90 54.39
C LYS A 73 -20.13 8.80 52.86
N GLU A 74 -20.65 9.84 52.20
CA GLU A 74 -20.78 9.88 50.75
C GLU A 74 -19.42 9.71 50.05
N ARG A 75 -18.39 10.43 50.53
CA ARG A 75 -17.03 10.30 50.01
C ARG A 75 -16.48 8.89 50.22
N GLN A 76 -16.70 8.30 51.38
CA GLN A 76 -16.24 6.94 51.66
C GLN A 76 -16.92 5.91 50.75
N GLU A 77 -18.23 6.04 50.52
CA GLU A 77 -18.98 5.21 49.58
C GLU A 77 -18.45 5.38 48.15
N GLU A 78 -18.17 6.61 47.71
CA GLU A 78 -17.61 6.88 46.39
C GLU A 78 -16.21 6.29 46.23
N ILE A 79 -15.34 6.43 47.23
CA ILE A 79 -14.01 5.81 47.25
C ILE A 79 -14.13 4.29 47.12
N THR A 80 -15.02 3.66 47.88
CA THR A 80 -15.21 2.20 47.81
C THR A 80 -15.73 1.77 46.43
N LYS A 81 -16.68 2.49 45.84
CA LYS A 81 -17.17 2.23 44.47
C LYS A 81 -16.03 2.34 43.45
N ILE A 82 -15.27 3.42 43.48
CA ILE A 82 -14.12 3.63 42.57
C ILE A 82 -13.10 2.51 42.74
N GLN A 83 -12.79 2.09 43.96
CA GLN A 83 -11.86 0.98 44.20
C GLN A 83 -12.37 -0.33 43.61
N THR A 84 -13.66 -0.66 43.83
CA THR A 84 -14.26 -1.88 43.27
C THR A 84 -14.31 -1.86 41.74
N ASP A 85 -14.65 -0.71 41.13
CA ASP A 85 -14.67 -0.57 39.67
C ASP A 85 -13.27 -0.65 39.08
N ARG A 86 -12.26 -0.03 39.72
CA ARG A 86 -10.87 -0.17 39.29
C ARG A 86 -10.39 -1.61 39.37
N GLN A 87 -10.76 -2.34 40.43
CA GLN A 87 -10.41 -3.75 40.56
C GLN A 87 -11.10 -4.61 39.50
N ARG A 88 -12.39 -4.36 39.22
CA ARG A 88 -13.14 -5.04 38.16
C ARG A 88 -12.56 -4.77 36.78
N LEU A 89 -12.28 -3.51 36.45
CA LEU A 89 -11.67 -3.12 35.18
C LEU A 89 -10.27 -3.72 35.02
N ALA A 90 -9.47 -3.74 36.08
CA ALA A 90 -8.14 -4.37 36.05
C ALA A 90 -8.23 -5.88 35.81
N GLN A 91 -9.19 -6.57 36.44
CA GLN A 91 -9.43 -8.00 36.21
C GLN A 91 -9.91 -8.27 34.78
N GLN A 92 -10.85 -7.47 34.27
CA GLN A 92 -11.33 -7.58 32.89
C GLN A 92 -10.19 -7.40 31.89
N ALA A 93 -9.39 -6.34 32.04
CA ALA A 93 -8.24 -6.07 31.18
C ALA A 93 -7.21 -7.22 31.21
N GLU A 94 -6.94 -7.80 32.38
CA GLU A 94 -6.04 -8.94 32.50
C GLU A 94 -6.61 -10.20 31.84
N THR A 95 -7.91 -10.46 31.97
CA THR A 95 -8.57 -11.59 31.29
C THR A 95 -8.57 -11.45 29.78
N GLU A 96 -8.89 -10.26 29.26
CA GLU A 96 -8.87 -9.96 27.83
C GLU A 96 -7.45 -10.06 27.27
N LYS A 97 -6.46 -9.49 27.97
CA LYS A 97 -5.05 -9.60 27.59
C LYS A 97 -4.62 -11.06 27.47
N ARG A 98 -5.00 -11.93 28.42
CA ARG A 98 -4.70 -13.37 28.34
C ARG A 98 -5.40 -14.04 27.17
N ALA A 99 -6.66 -13.69 26.89
CA ALA A 99 -7.39 -14.21 25.75
C ALA A 99 -6.71 -13.85 24.42
N TYR A 100 -6.34 -12.58 24.24
CA TYR A 100 -5.64 -12.11 23.05
C TYR A 100 -4.26 -12.75 22.89
N LEU A 101 -3.49 -12.89 23.97
CA LEU A 101 -2.20 -13.60 23.91
C LEU A 101 -2.36 -15.07 23.50
N GLY A 102 -3.40 -15.75 24.01
CA GLY A 102 -3.72 -17.12 23.61
C GLY A 102 -4.17 -17.23 22.14
N GLU A 103 -4.88 -16.25 21.63
CA GLU A 103 -5.28 -16.19 20.22
C GLU A 103 -4.09 -15.89 19.30
N ILE A 104 -3.20 -14.97 19.69
CA ILE A 104 -1.95 -14.70 18.99
C ILE A 104 -1.10 -15.96 18.90
N ASP A 105 -0.95 -16.73 19.97
CA ASP A 105 -0.19 -17.99 19.96
C ASP A 105 -0.82 -19.03 19.02
N LYS A 106 -2.15 -19.18 19.04
CA LYS A 106 -2.88 -20.07 18.12
C LYS A 106 -2.70 -19.66 16.65
N LEU A 107 -2.85 -18.38 16.35
CA LEU A 107 -2.68 -17.85 14.99
C LEU A 107 -1.24 -17.98 14.52
N THR A 108 -0.26 -17.76 15.40
CA THR A 108 1.17 -17.93 15.10
C THR A 108 1.48 -19.39 14.78
N LYS A 109 1.01 -20.34 15.60
CA LYS A 109 1.17 -21.78 15.32
C LYS A 109 0.51 -22.18 14.01
N LYS A 110 -0.72 -21.72 13.75
CA LYS A 110 -1.42 -22.00 12.49
C LYS A 110 -0.69 -21.43 11.28
N ARG A 111 -0.15 -20.21 11.38
CA ARG A 111 0.71 -19.62 10.35
C ARG A 111 1.93 -20.49 10.09
N ASP A 112 2.62 -20.94 11.12
CA ASP A 112 3.83 -21.74 11.01
C ASP A 112 3.55 -23.12 10.40
N ASP A 113 2.44 -23.76 10.80
CA ASP A 113 2.00 -25.02 10.22
C ASP A 113 1.63 -24.85 8.74
N LEU A 114 0.91 -23.79 8.38
CA LEU A 114 0.60 -23.48 6.98
C LEU A 114 1.85 -23.16 6.17
N ALA A 115 2.83 -22.45 6.75
CA ALA A 115 4.10 -22.18 6.09
C ALA A 115 4.88 -23.47 5.82
N ARG A 116 4.95 -24.38 6.80
CA ARG A 116 5.57 -25.71 6.63
C ARG A 116 4.83 -26.56 5.59
N GLN A 117 3.50 -26.55 5.61
CA GLN A 117 2.69 -27.26 4.61
C GLN A 117 2.92 -26.69 3.22
N ASN A 118 2.96 -25.36 3.06
CA ASN A 118 3.28 -24.72 1.78
C ASN A 118 4.71 -25.01 1.34
N GLU A 119 5.67 -25.10 2.25
CA GLU A 119 7.04 -25.49 1.91
C GLU A 119 7.10 -26.95 1.45
N LEU A 120 6.42 -27.85 2.17
CA LEU A 120 6.35 -29.28 1.80
C LEU A 120 5.63 -29.46 0.47
N LEU A 121 4.46 -28.84 0.30
CA LEU A 121 3.72 -28.81 -0.95
C LEU A 121 4.56 -28.17 -2.04
N GLY A 122 5.31 -27.11 -1.75
CA GLY A 122 6.24 -26.48 -2.70
C GLY A 122 7.34 -27.45 -3.14
N LYS A 123 7.94 -28.21 -2.22
CA LYS A 123 8.93 -29.26 -2.54
C LYS A 123 8.30 -30.41 -3.32
N GLN A 124 7.12 -30.88 -2.93
CA GLN A 124 6.38 -31.90 -3.68
C GLN A 124 5.96 -31.38 -5.06
N LEU A 125 5.60 -30.10 -5.18
CA LEU A 125 5.30 -29.46 -6.44
C LEU A 125 6.56 -29.28 -7.28
N GLU A 126 7.72 -29.05 -6.66
CA GLU A 126 9.03 -29.02 -7.32
C GLU A 126 9.51 -30.44 -7.67
N GLU A 127 9.09 -31.48 -6.96
CA GLU A 127 9.38 -32.88 -7.30
C GLU A 127 8.44 -33.40 -8.39
N ILE A 128 7.16 -32.99 -8.35
CA ILE A 128 6.14 -33.33 -9.35
C ILE A 128 6.29 -32.47 -10.60
N LYS A 129 6.62 -31.17 -10.47
CA LYS A 129 6.80 -30.23 -11.60
C LYS A 129 8.26 -29.99 -11.97
N GLY A 130 9.22 -30.55 -11.24
CA GLY A 130 10.65 -30.25 -11.37
C GLY A 130 11.11 -30.41 -12.79
N GLU A 131 11.37 -29.28 -13.46
CA GLU A 131 11.78 -29.11 -14.87
C GLU A 131 10.95 -29.88 -15.95
N ASP A 132 10.17 -30.89 -15.61
CA ASP A 132 9.71 -31.96 -16.48
C ASP A 132 8.29 -31.75 -17.02
N PHE A 133 7.48 -30.91 -16.37
CA PHE A 133 6.08 -30.64 -16.76
C PHE A 133 5.91 -29.22 -17.29
N GLN A 134 6.54 -28.91 -18.43
CA GLN A 134 6.02 -27.85 -19.27
C GLN A 134 5.05 -28.48 -20.27
N TYR A 135 3.79 -28.05 -20.21
CA TYR A 135 2.78 -28.55 -21.11
C TYR A 135 3.05 -28.01 -22.51
N VAL A 136 3.13 -28.94 -23.45
CA VAL A 136 3.03 -28.63 -24.86
C VAL A 136 1.70 -27.91 -25.09
N GLN A 137 1.76 -26.78 -25.79
CA GLN A 137 0.64 -25.86 -25.90
C GLN A 137 -0.20 -26.15 -27.14
N GLY A 138 0.43 -26.71 -28.17
CA GLY A 138 -0.21 -27.09 -29.41
C GLY A 138 0.68 -27.99 -30.25
N LYS A 139 0.31 -28.14 -31.52
CA LYS A 139 1.00 -28.95 -32.52
C LYS A 139 0.96 -28.31 -33.90
N VAL A 140 1.95 -28.68 -34.71
CA VAL A 140 1.97 -28.39 -36.13
C VAL A 140 0.94 -29.28 -36.84
N THR A 141 0.00 -28.65 -37.52
CA THR A 141 -1.07 -29.32 -38.28
C THR A 141 -0.68 -29.56 -39.72
N GLU A 142 0.12 -28.68 -40.30
CA GLU A 142 0.56 -28.74 -41.69
C GLU A 142 1.89 -27.99 -41.87
N VAL A 143 2.72 -28.46 -42.79
CA VAL A 143 4.01 -27.88 -43.16
C VAL A 143 3.97 -27.63 -44.66
N VAL A 144 4.25 -26.40 -45.08
CA VAL A 144 4.14 -25.94 -46.47
C VAL A 144 5.45 -25.25 -46.86
N ASP A 145 5.62 -24.97 -48.16
CA ASP A 145 6.76 -24.21 -48.69
C ASP A 145 8.12 -24.81 -48.30
N GLY A 146 8.25 -26.14 -48.37
CA GLY A 146 9.49 -26.82 -48.02
C GLY A 146 9.89 -26.69 -46.55
N GLY A 147 8.96 -26.31 -45.66
CA GLY A 147 9.23 -26.13 -44.23
C GLY A 147 9.59 -24.69 -43.84
N GLU A 148 9.24 -23.71 -44.65
CA GLU A 148 9.34 -22.28 -44.30
C GLU A 148 8.06 -21.75 -43.63
N THR A 149 6.91 -22.36 -43.94
CA THR A 149 5.60 -21.99 -43.39
C THR A 149 4.96 -23.18 -42.69
N VAL A 150 4.42 -22.98 -41.49
CA VAL A 150 3.68 -24.00 -40.74
C VAL A 150 2.33 -23.50 -40.27
N TYR A 151 1.35 -24.40 -40.19
CA TYR A 151 0.04 -24.14 -39.61
C TYR A 151 -0.09 -24.78 -38.24
N LEU A 152 -0.65 -24.06 -37.29
CA LEU A 152 -0.76 -24.48 -35.89
C LEU A 152 -2.22 -24.69 -35.51
N ASN A 153 -2.48 -25.62 -34.60
CA ASN A 153 -3.82 -25.86 -34.04
C ASN A 153 -4.21 -24.86 -32.94
N LEU A 154 -3.67 -23.65 -33.00
CA LEU A 154 -3.90 -22.56 -32.06
C LEU A 154 -4.39 -21.35 -32.82
N GLY A 155 -5.36 -20.63 -32.27
CA GLY A 155 -5.97 -19.49 -32.93
C GLY A 155 -6.57 -18.46 -31.97
N ARG A 156 -7.55 -17.72 -32.48
CA ARG A 156 -8.18 -16.60 -31.75
C ARG A 156 -8.86 -17.05 -30.46
N ALA A 157 -9.53 -18.20 -30.47
CA ALA A 157 -10.23 -18.72 -29.29
C ALA A 157 -9.25 -19.08 -28.15
N ASP A 158 -7.99 -19.39 -28.49
CA ASP A 158 -6.93 -19.67 -27.52
C ASP A 158 -6.26 -18.39 -26.98
N GLY A 159 -6.61 -17.22 -27.53
CA GLY A 159 -5.98 -15.94 -27.21
C GLY A 159 -4.63 -15.71 -27.90
N LEU A 160 -4.36 -16.44 -28.99
CA LEU A 160 -3.14 -16.27 -29.77
C LEU A 160 -3.14 -14.95 -30.55
N ARG A 161 -1.96 -14.35 -30.70
CA ARG A 161 -1.74 -13.11 -31.47
C ARG A 161 -0.56 -13.29 -32.42
N ALA A 162 -0.53 -12.47 -33.47
CA ALA A 162 0.65 -12.37 -34.32
C ALA A 162 1.85 -11.84 -33.51
N GLY A 163 3.06 -12.28 -33.87
CA GLY A 163 4.33 -11.95 -33.20
C GLY A 163 4.71 -12.88 -32.06
N VAL A 164 3.82 -13.77 -31.60
CA VAL A 164 4.15 -14.78 -30.59
C VAL A 164 5.07 -15.83 -31.20
N ARG A 165 6.19 -16.12 -30.51
CA ARG A 165 7.16 -17.14 -30.92
C ARG A 165 6.99 -18.43 -30.14
N PHE A 166 7.19 -19.54 -30.84
CA PHE A 166 7.22 -20.88 -30.28
C PHE A 166 8.47 -21.63 -30.71
N SER A 167 8.93 -22.52 -29.84
CA SER A 167 9.87 -23.58 -30.17
C SER A 167 9.11 -24.81 -30.63
N VAL A 168 9.56 -25.40 -31.74
CA VAL A 168 9.06 -26.66 -32.28
C VAL A 168 9.86 -27.81 -31.69
N LEU A 169 9.17 -28.78 -31.14
CA LEU A 169 9.68 -29.97 -30.47
C LEU A 169 9.24 -31.21 -31.24
N ASP A 170 9.83 -32.36 -30.92
CA ASP A 170 9.43 -33.62 -31.52
C ASP A 170 8.03 -34.07 -31.06
N ASP A 171 7.42 -35.00 -31.80
CA ASP A 171 6.05 -35.48 -31.52
C ASP A 171 5.97 -36.36 -30.27
N ASP A 172 7.06 -37.05 -29.95
CA ASP A 172 7.27 -37.90 -28.77
C ASP A 172 7.67 -37.12 -27.52
N THR A 173 7.90 -35.81 -27.67
CA THR A 173 8.43 -34.98 -26.58
C THR A 173 7.38 -34.77 -25.50
N SER A 174 7.57 -35.45 -24.36
CA SER A 174 6.82 -35.21 -23.13
C SER A 174 7.50 -34.19 -22.21
N LYS A 175 8.83 -34.02 -22.34
CA LYS A 175 9.65 -33.13 -21.51
C LYS A 175 10.17 -31.95 -22.32
N VAL A 176 9.73 -30.74 -22.00
CA VAL A 176 10.05 -29.55 -22.80
C VAL A 176 11.31 -28.84 -22.33
N ALA A 177 11.70 -28.96 -21.05
CA ALA A 177 12.76 -28.12 -20.49
C ALA A 177 14.17 -28.45 -21.00
N ASP A 178 14.42 -29.69 -21.41
CA ASP A 178 15.75 -30.18 -21.79
C ASP A 178 15.86 -30.59 -23.27
N VAL A 179 14.76 -30.47 -24.02
CA VAL A 179 14.75 -30.83 -25.44
C VAL A 179 15.20 -29.65 -26.27
N GLU A 180 16.31 -29.85 -26.98
CA GLU A 180 16.75 -28.91 -27.99
C GLU A 180 15.70 -28.84 -29.11
N PRO A 181 15.14 -27.65 -29.40
CA PRO A 181 14.07 -27.52 -30.37
C PRO A 181 14.55 -27.79 -31.80
N LYS A 182 13.67 -28.36 -32.63
CA LYS A 182 13.92 -28.55 -34.07
C LYS A 182 14.04 -27.22 -34.79
N ALA A 183 13.16 -26.28 -34.46
CA ALA A 183 13.13 -24.96 -35.05
C ALA A 183 12.45 -23.96 -34.12
N ARG A 184 12.56 -22.68 -34.45
CA ARG A 184 11.73 -21.62 -33.88
C ARG A 184 10.77 -21.09 -34.94
N ILE A 185 9.57 -20.74 -34.52
CA ILE A 185 8.51 -20.24 -35.40
C ILE A 185 7.92 -18.97 -34.81
N GLU A 186 7.51 -18.06 -35.67
CA GLU A 186 6.82 -16.82 -35.30
C GLU A 186 5.44 -16.78 -35.96
N VAL A 187 4.39 -16.55 -35.17
CA VAL A 187 3.02 -16.46 -35.67
C VAL A 187 2.89 -15.20 -36.52
N VAL A 188 2.68 -15.36 -37.81
CA VAL A 188 2.52 -14.24 -38.75
C VAL A 188 1.05 -13.82 -38.83
N GLU A 189 0.14 -14.79 -38.78
CA GLU A 189 -1.27 -14.54 -38.96
C GLU A 189 -2.12 -15.50 -38.12
N VAL A 190 -3.10 -14.95 -37.41
CA VAL A 190 -4.14 -15.73 -36.73
C VAL A 190 -5.39 -15.67 -37.60
N ASN A 191 -5.91 -16.85 -37.98
CA ASN A 191 -7.06 -16.93 -38.86
C ASN A 191 -8.29 -16.34 -38.15
N GLN A 192 -9.02 -15.47 -38.84
CA GLN A 192 -10.20 -14.78 -38.28
C GLN A 192 -11.51 -15.55 -38.49
N GLN A 193 -11.51 -16.53 -39.39
CA GLN A 193 -12.66 -17.33 -39.80
C GLN A 193 -12.77 -18.65 -39.02
N THR A 194 -11.65 -19.18 -38.53
CA THR A 194 -11.58 -20.44 -37.77
C THR A 194 -10.94 -20.22 -36.40
N ASP A 195 -11.51 -20.84 -35.37
CA ASP A 195 -11.17 -20.53 -33.97
C ASP A 195 -9.76 -20.98 -33.52
N HIS A 196 -9.24 -22.08 -34.08
CA HIS A 196 -8.00 -22.76 -33.64
C HIS A 196 -6.99 -22.95 -34.77
N LEU A 197 -6.83 -21.96 -35.66
CA LEU A 197 -5.87 -22.02 -36.76
C LEU A 197 -5.05 -20.74 -36.85
N SER A 198 -3.75 -20.89 -36.99
CA SER A 198 -2.82 -19.80 -37.29
C SER A 198 -1.70 -20.26 -38.21
N ARG A 199 -1.12 -19.29 -38.92
CA ARG A 199 0.04 -19.47 -39.79
C ARG A 199 1.26 -18.86 -39.15
N ALA A 200 2.33 -19.63 -39.07
CA ALA A 200 3.62 -19.21 -38.55
C ALA A 200 4.72 -19.38 -39.59
N ARG A 201 5.71 -18.49 -39.54
CA ARG A 201 6.93 -18.57 -40.34
C ARG A 201 8.01 -19.25 -39.51
N VAL A 202 8.76 -20.14 -40.14
CA VAL A 202 9.94 -20.79 -39.54
C VAL A 202 11.12 -19.83 -39.60
N LEU A 203 11.78 -19.63 -38.46
CA LEU A 203 12.97 -18.79 -38.37
C LEU A 203 14.20 -19.52 -38.95
N PRO A 204 15.18 -18.80 -39.52
CA PRO A 204 16.39 -19.38 -40.12
C PRO A 204 17.22 -20.23 -39.16
N ASP A 205 17.15 -19.92 -37.87
CA ASP A 205 17.85 -20.64 -36.81
C ASP A 205 17.10 -21.93 -36.45
N ARG A 206 17.40 -22.99 -37.23
CA ARG A 206 16.82 -24.33 -37.09
C ARG A 206 17.89 -25.42 -37.06
N ASN A 207 17.62 -26.44 -36.28
CA ASN A 207 18.38 -27.69 -36.27
C ASN A 207 18.21 -28.40 -37.63
N PRO A 208 19.16 -29.23 -38.09
CA PRO A 208 19.01 -30.02 -39.32
C PRO A 208 17.80 -30.98 -39.34
N ARG A 209 17.14 -31.21 -38.20
CA ARG A 209 15.92 -32.00 -38.09
C ARG A 209 14.73 -31.32 -38.80
N THR A 210 14.06 -32.07 -39.67
CA THR A 210 12.87 -31.60 -40.40
C THR A 210 11.66 -31.43 -39.48
N ILE A 211 10.90 -30.36 -39.70
CA ILE A 211 9.62 -30.13 -39.03
C ILE A 211 8.56 -31.02 -39.66
N LEU A 212 7.85 -31.79 -38.84
CA LEU A 212 6.82 -32.72 -39.28
C LEU A 212 5.44 -32.33 -38.76
N ARG A 213 4.40 -32.80 -39.45
CA ARG A 213 3.04 -32.73 -38.92
C ARG A 213 2.95 -33.56 -37.64
N GLY A 214 2.38 -32.98 -36.59
CA GLY A 214 2.30 -33.59 -35.27
C GLY A 214 3.37 -33.11 -34.30
N ASP A 215 4.44 -32.46 -34.79
CA ASP A 215 5.45 -31.82 -33.96
C ASP A 215 4.80 -30.85 -32.96
N ARG A 216 5.34 -30.85 -31.75
CA ARG A 216 4.78 -30.12 -30.62
C ARG A 216 5.32 -28.70 -30.58
N ILE A 217 4.54 -27.76 -30.03
CA ILE A 217 4.99 -26.37 -29.88
C ILE A 217 4.89 -25.88 -28.44
N TYR A 218 5.85 -25.03 -28.07
CA TYR A 218 5.95 -24.47 -26.74
C TYR A 218 6.50 -23.04 -26.73
N SER A 219 5.94 -22.18 -25.89
CA SER A 219 6.44 -20.86 -25.58
C SER A 219 6.40 -20.59 -24.07
N PRO A 220 7.48 -20.12 -23.43
CA PRO A 220 7.45 -19.78 -22.01
C PRO A 220 6.61 -18.53 -21.72
N ALA A 221 6.38 -17.65 -22.71
CA ALA A 221 5.69 -16.37 -22.54
C ALA A 221 4.21 -16.39 -22.94
N TRP A 222 3.72 -17.49 -23.49
CA TRP A 222 2.33 -17.60 -23.93
C TRP A 222 1.69 -18.90 -23.42
N GLN A 223 0.41 -18.84 -23.04
CA GLN A 223 -0.41 -20.01 -22.71
C GLN A 223 -1.86 -19.78 -23.17
N PRO A 224 -2.59 -20.84 -23.56
CA PRO A 224 -4.00 -20.71 -23.93
C PRO A 224 -4.83 -20.15 -22.76
N GLY A 225 -5.64 -19.14 -23.04
CA GLY A 225 -6.65 -18.62 -22.11
C GLY A 225 -6.14 -17.80 -20.90
N ARG A 226 -4.83 -17.60 -20.75
CA ARG A 226 -4.27 -16.71 -19.71
C ARG A 226 -2.97 -16.04 -20.13
N LYS A 227 -2.73 -14.82 -19.62
CA LYS A 227 -1.43 -14.16 -19.76
C LYS A 227 -0.43 -14.75 -18.78
N VAL A 228 0.79 -14.99 -19.25
CA VAL A 228 1.88 -15.48 -18.42
C VAL A 228 2.65 -14.28 -17.88
N SER A 229 2.76 -14.17 -16.55
CA SER A 229 3.51 -13.08 -15.93
C SER A 229 4.94 -13.54 -15.56
N PHE A 230 5.88 -12.60 -15.64
CA PHE A 230 7.29 -12.78 -15.33
C PHE A 230 7.69 -11.88 -14.17
N GLY A 231 8.56 -12.40 -13.30
CA GLY A 231 9.30 -11.60 -12.33
C GLY A 231 10.72 -11.37 -12.83
N LEU A 232 11.17 -10.12 -12.87
CA LEU A 232 12.53 -9.76 -13.28
C LEU A 232 13.38 -9.47 -12.04
N VAL A 233 14.58 -10.04 -11.95
CA VAL A 233 15.47 -9.87 -10.80
C VAL A 233 16.90 -9.64 -11.23
N GLY A 234 17.52 -8.60 -10.66
CA GLY A 234 18.93 -8.29 -10.88
C GLY A 234 19.15 -7.56 -12.19
N LYS A 235 20.40 -7.52 -12.66
CA LYS A 235 20.77 -6.79 -13.88
C LYS A 235 20.54 -7.69 -15.10
N LEU A 236 19.78 -7.19 -16.07
CA LEU A 236 19.45 -7.94 -17.27
C LEU A 236 20.33 -7.45 -18.41
N ASP A 237 21.43 -8.13 -18.64
CA ASP A 237 22.38 -7.83 -19.72
C ASP A 237 22.21 -8.91 -20.80
N ILE A 238 21.65 -8.55 -21.95
CA ILE A 238 21.30 -9.54 -22.99
C ILE A 238 22.30 -9.55 -24.15
N ASP A 239 23.07 -8.46 -24.33
CA ASP A 239 24.07 -8.32 -25.40
C ASP A 239 25.52 -8.41 -24.87
N GLY A 240 25.70 -8.47 -23.55
CA GLY A 240 26.99 -8.60 -22.89
C GLY A 240 27.76 -7.28 -22.82
N ASP A 241 27.12 -6.13 -23.06
CA ASP A 241 27.77 -4.82 -23.08
C ASP A 241 27.99 -4.21 -21.68
N GLY A 242 27.48 -4.87 -20.64
CA GLY A 242 27.58 -4.41 -19.27
C GLY A 242 26.52 -3.37 -18.88
N LYS A 243 25.48 -3.13 -19.67
CA LYS A 243 24.33 -2.29 -19.32
C LYS A 243 23.10 -3.13 -18.96
N ASP A 244 22.04 -2.46 -18.51
CA ASP A 244 20.78 -3.09 -18.13
C ASP A 244 19.78 -2.90 -19.28
N ASP A 245 19.53 -3.96 -20.05
CA ASP A 245 18.62 -4.03 -21.20
C ASP A 245 17.18 -4.37 -20.79
N ARG A 246 16.82 -4.03 -19.56
CA ARG A 246 15.54 -4.38 -18.93
C ARG A 246 14.32 -3.99 -19.76
N GLU A 247 14.33 -2.79 -20.34
CA GLU A 247 13.20 -2.32 -21.15
C GLU A 247 13.08 -3.12 -22.46
N THR A 248 14.20 -3.54 -23.04
CA THR A 248 14.22 -4.46 -24.20
C THR A 248 13.67 -5.83 -23.80
N VAL A 249 14.04 -6.36 -22.63
CA VAL A 249 13.50 -7.63 -22.11
C VAL A 249 12.00 -7.55 -21.87
N LYS A 250 11.51 -6.46 -21.24
CA LYS A 250 10.07 -6.21 -21.05
C LYS A 250 9.33 -6.15 -22.38
N ALA A 251 9.89 -5.45 -23.37
CA ALA A 251 9.30 -5.35 -24.71
C ALA A 251 9.20 -6.72 -25.40
N LEU A 252 10.24 -7.55 -25.31
CA LEU A 252 10.25 -8.90 -25.87
C LEU A 252 9.24 -9.84 -25.18
N ILE A 253 9.13 -9.75 -23.85
CA ILE A 253 8.11 -10.49 -23.08
C ILE A 253 6.71 -10.07 -23.54
N ALA A 254 6.46 -8.76 -23.67
CA ALA A 254 5.18 -8.23 -24.11
C ALA A 254 4.84 -8.62 -25.56
N GLN A 255 5.82 -8.57 -26.48
CA GLN A 255 5.68 -9.00 -27.87
C GLN A 255 5.24 -10.47 -27.97
N ASN A 256 5.77 -11.32 -27.10
CA ASN A 256 5.43 -12.74 -27.04
C ASN A 256 4.17 -13.06 -26.21
N GLY A 257 3.42 -12.04 -25.79
CA GLY A 257 2.14 -12.22 -25.09
C GLY A 257 2.25 -12.38 -23.57
N GLY A 258 3.45 -12.24 -23.01
CA GLY A 258 3.69 -12.22 -21.57
C GLY A 258 3.53 -10.82 -20.97
N GLU A 259 3.62 -10.73 -19.65
CA GLU A 259 3.64 -9.47 -18.90
C GLU A 259 4.65 -9.53 -17.76
N VAL A 260 5.03 -8.39 -17.20
CA VAL A 260 5.92 -8.34 -16.03
C VAL A 260 5.10 -7.94 -14.81
N SER A 261 5.05 -8.84 -13.81
CA SER A 261 4.30 -8.63 -12.56
C SER A 261 5.14 -8.03 -11.44
N VAL A 262 6.42 -8.39 -11.40
CA VAL A 262 7.39 -7.86 -10.43
C VAL A 262 8.71 -7.57 -11.12
N ASP A 263 9.34 -6.48 -10.73
CA ASP A 263 10.60 -6.02 -11.30
C ASP A 263 11.51 -5.51 -10.18
N LEU A 264 12.47 -6.35 -9.77
CA LEU A 264 13.49 -6.02 -8.77
C LEU A 264 14.77 -5.59 -9.48
N ARG A 265 15.02 -4.29 -9.45
CA ARG A 265 16.17 -3.65 -10.08
C ARG A 265 17.46 -3.87 -9.28
N PRO A 266 18.64 -3.75 -9.93
CA PRO A 266 19.94 -3.80 -9.27
C PRO A 266 20.12 -2.78 -8.13
N ASP A 267 19.39 -1.66 -8.19
CA ASP A 267 19.49 -0.56 -7.22
C ASP A 267 18.58 -0.73 -5.98
N GLY A 268 17.73 -1.75 -5.94
CA GLY A 268 16.81 -1.97 -4.81
C GLY A 268 15.40 -1.51 -4.97
N ARG A 269 15.11 -0.84 -6.07
CA ARG A 269 13.72 -0.52 -6.38
C ARG A 269 13.02 -1.77 -6.85
N MET A 270 11.90 -2.06 -6.20
CA MET A 270 10.97 -3.10 -6.59
C MET A 270 9.72 -2.41 -7.15
N GLU A 271 9.34 -2.78 -8.37
CA GLU A 271 8.09 -2.35 -8.99
C GLU A 271 7.17 -3.56 -9.13
N GLY A 272 5.90 -3.39 -8.78
CA GLY A 272 4.92 -4.48 -8.80
C GLY A 272 5.11 -5.51 -7.68
N ASN A 273 4.36 -6.61 -7.77
CA ASN A 273 4.32 -7.68 -6.78
C ASN A 273 4.16 -9.04 -7.48
N LEU A 274 4.70 -10.10 -6.88
CA LEU A 274 4.42 -11.47 -7.33
C LEU A 274 2.91 -11.74 -7.25
N ASN A 275 2.37 -12.35 -8.31
CA ASN A 275 0.97 -12.70 -8.39
C ASN A 275 0.81 -14.19 -8.77
N VAL A 276 -0.43 -14.70 -8.73
CA VAL A 276 -0.72 -16.12 -9.02
C VAL A 276 -0.44 -16.47 -10.50
N ASN A 277 -0.37 -15.47 -11.38
CA ASN A 277 -0.06 -15.65 -12.80
C ASN A 277 1.45 -15.58 -13.08
N THR A 278 2.28 -15.20 -12.11
CA THR A 278 3.73 -15.23 -12.24
C THR A 278 4.19 -16.67 -12.39
N ARG A 279 4.70 -17.02 -13.57
CA ARG A 279 5.16 -18.38 -13.86
C ARG A 279 6.66 -18.53 -13.74
N TRP A 280 7.38 -17.46 -14.07
CA TRP A 280 8.82 -17.45 -14.22
C TRP A 280 9.46 -16.32 -13.43
N LEU A 281 10.52 -16.64 -12.70
CA LEU A 281 11.46 -15.68 -12.13
C LEU A 281 12.71 -15.67 -13.00
N VAL A 282 12.91 -14.58 -13.73
CA VAL A 282 14.06 -14.35 -14.61
C VAL A 282 15.18 -13.77 -13.76
N ILE A 283 16.26 -14.54 -13.64
CA ILE A 283 17.41 -14.13 -12.84
C ILE A 283 18.50 -13.68 -13.79
N GLY A 284 18.83 -12.39 -13.73
CA GLY A 284 19.97 -11.80 -14.41
C GLY A 284 21.25 -11.88 -13.60
N ASP A 285 22.25 -11.14 -14.04
CA ASP A 285 23.55 -11.06 -13.41
C ASP A 285 23.48 -10.46 -12.00
N GLU A 286 24.37 -10.97 -11.15
CA GLU A 286 24.49 -10.52 -9.77
C GLU A 286 24.78 -9.01 -9.69
N PHE A 287 24.35 -8.41 -8.58
CA PHE A 287 24.51 -7.01 -8.22
C PHE A 287 26.00 -6.59 -8.20
N LYS A 288 26.60 -6.35 -9.37
CA LYS A 288 27.91 -5.71 -9.46
C LYS A 288 27.70 -4.22 -9.33
N ILE A 289 28.14 -3.68 -8.19
CA ILE A 289 28.16 -2.25 -7.92
C ILE A 289 29.09 -1.59 -8.94
N LEU A 290 28.58 -0.63 -9.71
CA LEU A 290 29.43 0.40 -10.31
C LEU A 290 29.95 1.26 -9.14
N GLY A 291 31.11 0.91 -8.59
CA GLY A 291 31.78 1.70 -7.55
C GLY A 291 31.93 1.02 -6.18
N GLY A 292 32.68 -0.07 -6.11
CA GLY A 292 33.76 -0.28 -5.12
C GLY A 292 33.55 -0.06 -3.61
N THR A 293 32.33 -0.01 -3.07
CA THR A 293 32.10 -0.02 -1.62
C THR A 293 31.04 -1.06 -1.24
N LEU A 294 31.46 -2.02 -0.43
CA LEU A 294 30.69 -3.17 0.01
C LEU A 294 30.07 -2.86 1.38
N ASP A 295 29.16 -1.90 1.49
CA ASP A 295 28.69 -1.41 2.80
C ASP A 295 27.16 -1.33 2.86
N ALA A 296 26.54 -2.24 3.61
CA ALA A 296 25.12 -2.33 4.03
C ALA A 296 24.03 -2.39 2.93
N ALA A 297 24.09 -1.55 1.89
CA ALA A 297 23.13 -1.53 0.80
C ALA A 297 23.09 -2.88 0.08
N THR A 298 24.24 -3.49 -0.21
CA THR A 298 24.36 -4.81 -0.85
C THR A 298 23.72 -5.92 -0.03
N GLU A 299 23.77 -5.84 1.30
CA GLU A 299 23.17 -6.84 2.18
C GLU A 299 21.64 -6.73 2.17
N VAL A 300 21.10 -5.50 2.22
CA VAL A 300 19.66 -5.26 2.10
C VAL A 300 19.15 -5.73 0.73
N MET A 301 19.95 -5.53 -0.31
CA MET A 301 19.66 -5.97 -1.67
C MET A 301 19.65 -7.48 -1.83
N GLY A 302 20.68 -8.16 -1.31
CA GLY A 302 20.73 -9.61 -1.25
C GLY A 302 19.54 -10.19 -0.47
N LYS A 303 19.19 -9.58 0.67
CA LYS A 303 18.01 -10.00 1.47
C LYS A 303 16.71 -9.89 0.68
N ARG A 304 16.45 -8.75 0.03
CA ARG A 304 15.24 -8.57 -0.80
C ARG A 304 15.14 -9.58 -1.94
N ARG A 305 16.28 -9.89 -2.58
CA ARG A 305 16.33 -10.94 -3.60
C ARG A 305 15.98 -12.31 -3.01
N VAL A 306 16.60 -12.68 -1.88
CA VAL A 306 16.35 -13.97 -1.21
C VAL A 306 14.89 -14.08 -0.76
N GLU A 307 14.32 -13.00 -0.20
CA GLU A 307 12.90 -12.94 0.18
C GLU A 307 11.99 -13.14 -1.04
N LEU A 308 12.28 -12.47 -2.15
CA LEU A 308 11.51 -12.63 -3.39
C LEU A 308 11.64 -14.03 -3.98
N GLU A 309 12.83 -14.63 -3.94
CA GLU A 309 13.08 -16.01 -4.38
C GLU A 309 12.33 -17.02 -3.48
N GLN A 310 12.32 -16.82 -2.16
CA GLN A 310 11.56 -17.65 -1.22
C GLN A 310 10.05 -17.53 -1.45
N GLN A 311 9.56 -16.31 -1.65
CA GLN A 311 8.16 -16.06 -1.97
C GLN A 311 7.78 -16.73 -3.30
N ALA A 312 8.59 -16.55 -4.35
CA ALA A 312 8.41 -17.20 -5.64
C ALA A 312 8.37 -18.73 -5.50
N LYS A 313 9.27 -19.32 -4.72
CA LYS A 313 9.29 -20.76 -4.43
C LYS A 313 8.02 -21.23 -3.72
N SER A 314 7.56 -20.48 -2.71
CA SER A 314 6.31 -20.81 -1.99
C SER A 314 5.07 -20.74 -2.88
N MET A 315 5.11 -19.92 -3.93
CA MET A 315 4.03 -19.76 -4.92
C MET A 315 4.17 -20.73 -6.11
N GLY A 316 5.21 -21.57 -6.14
CA GLY A 316 5.46 -22.50 -7.24
C GLY A 316 5.90 -21.84 -8.55
N VAL A 317 6.49 -20.65 -8.46
CA VAL A 317 7.11 -19.93 -9.59
C VAL A 317 8.45 -20.59 -9.89
N SER A 318 8.71 -20.94 -11.16
CA SER A 318 9.98 -21.56 -11.55
C SER A 318 11.03 -20.51 -11.90
N ARG A 319 12.30 -20.82 -11.66
CA ARG A 319 13.42 -19.98 -12.11
C ARG A 319 13.70 -20.25 -13.59
N ILE A 320 14.01 -19.20 -14.35
CA ILE A 320 14.59 -19.30 -15.70
C ILE A 320 15.79 -18.38 -15.81
N ASN A 321 16.87 -18.86 -16.43
CA ASN A 321 18.02 -18.03 -16.76
C ASN A 321 17.63 -17.05 -17.89
N LEU A 322 18.13 -15.82 -17.83
CA LEU A 322 17.97 -14.82 -18.88
C LEU A 322 18.33 -15.38 -20.27
N ASP A 323 19.48 -16.03 -20.43
CA ASP A 323 19.91 -16.58 -21.72
C ASP A 323 18.92 -17.61 -22.28
N LYS A 324 18.44 -18.49 -21.41
CA LYS A 324 17.45 -19.52 -21.75
C LYS A 324 16.14 -18.86 -22.19
N LEU A 325 15.68 -17.84 -21.45
CA LEU A 325 14.48 -17.07 -21.83
C LEU A 325 14.68 -16.37 -23.18
N MET A 326 15.81 -15.69 -23.37
CA MET A 326 16.12 -14.98 -24.61
C MET A 326 16.20 -15.92 -25.81
N GLY A 327 16.66 -17.17 -25.61
CA GLY A 327 16.60 -18.21 -26.63
C GLY A 327 15.19 -18.47 -27.18
N TYR A 328 14.16 -18.37 -26.32
CA TYR A 328 12.75 -18.49 -26.72
C TYR A 328 12.16 -17.19 -27.28
N LEU A 329 12.53 -16.04 -26.72
CA LEU A 329 11.88 -14.76 -27.04
C LEU A 329 12.49 -14.03 -28.23
N ARG A 330 13.79 -14.18 -28.48
CA ARG A 330 14.49 -13.50 -29.57
C ARG A 330 14.07 -14.09 -30.92
N GLY A 331 13.79 -13.22 -31.88
CA GLY A 331 13.88 -13.58 -33.29
C GLY A 331 15.35 -13.78 -33.67
N SER A 332 15.61 -14.58 -34.70
CA SER A 332 16.93 -14.61 -35.33
C SER A 332 17.34 -13.17 -35.70
N ASN A 333 18.58 -12.76 -35.38
CA ASN A 333 19.18 -11.46 -35.75
C ASN A 333 19.35 -11.26 -37.27
N VAL A 334 18.61 -12.03 -38.08
CA VAL A 334 18.49 -11.92 -39.52
C VAL A 334 17.06 -11.42 -39.81
N GLU A 335 16.71 -10.26 -39.28
CA GLU A 335 15.96 -9.39 -40.17
C GLU A 335 16.95 -8.99 -41.25
N ASP A 336 16.62 -9.23 -42.51
CA ASP A 336 17.34 -8.71 -43.68
C ASP A 336 17.29 -7.18 -43.64
N VAL A 337 18.01 -6.57 -42.69
CA VAL A 337 18.41 -5.18 -42.82
C VAL A 337 19.47 -5.23 -43.89
N VAL A 338 19.05 -5.13 -45.16
CA VAL A 338 19.97 -4.78 -46.24
C VAL A 338 20.59 -3.47 -45.77
N PRO A 339 21.87 -3.47 -45.35
CA PRO A 339 22.48 -2.22 -44.95
C PRO A 339 22.41 -1.32 -46.17
N LEU A 340 21.74 -0.19 -46.03
CA LEU A 340 21.83 0.89 -47.00
C LEU A 340 23.31 1.27 -47.02
N GLY A 341 24.04 0.75 -48.01
CA GLY A 341 25.49 0.88 -48.06
C GLY A 341 25.89 2.34 -47.98
N ASN A 342 27.10 2.63 -47.49
CA ASN A 342 27.60 3.99 -47.16
C ASN A 342 27.49 5.05 -48.29
N ALA A 343 27.06 4.67 -49.49
CA ALA A 343 26.79 5.55 -50.62
C ALA A 343 25.33 6.04 -50.74
N THR A 344 24.38 5.52 -49.93
CA THR A 344 22.97 5.94 -50.01
C THR A 344 22.77 7.35 -49.50
N ARG A 345 22.15 8.21 -50.32
CA ARG A 345 21.87 9.61 -50.01
C ARG A 345 20.37 9.82 -49.85
N ALA A 346 19.96 10.86 -49.13
CA ALA A 346 18.55 11.23 -48.97
C ALA A 346 17.81 11.43 -50.32
N SER A 347 18.55 11.77 -51.39
CA SER A 347 18.05 11.90 -52.76
C SER A 347 17.59 10.59 -53.41
N ASP A 348 18.02 9.43 -52.89
CA ASP A 348 17.66 8.12 -53.45
C ASP A 348 16.23 7.69 -53.06
N PHE A 349 15.61 8.40 -52.09
CA PHE A 349 14.27 8.13 -51.56
C PHE A 349 13.19 9.10 -52.05
N ILE A 350 13.44 9.80 -53.16
CA ILE A 350 12.41 10.67 -53.75
C ILE A 350 11.32 9.80 -54.35
N ARG A 351 10.08 10.00 -53.89
CA ARG A 351 8.88 9.42 -54.52
C ARG A 351 8.86 9.87 -55.98
N ARG A 352 9.19 8.97 -56.92
CA ARG A 352 8.87 9.21 -58.34
C ARG A 352 7.36 9.22 -58.46
N GLU A 353 6.77 10.40 -58.59
CA GLU A 353 5.42 10.51 -59.12
C GLU A 353 5.46 9.88 -60.51
N ALA A 354 4.67 8.84 -60.71
CA ALA A 354 4.52 8.23 -62.02
C ALA A 354 3.97 9.31 -62.98
N PRO A 355 4.50 9.43 -64.21
CA PRO A 355 3.92 10.34 -65.18
C PRO A 355 2.44 9.99 -65.38
N PRO A 356 1.54 10.98 -65.51
CA PRO A 356 0.12 10.71 -65.67
C PRO A 356 -0.10 9.83 -66.89
N ALA A 357 -0.86 8.75 -66.70
CA ALA A 357 -1.20 7.83 -67.79
C ALA A 357 -1.89 8.60 -68.93
N PRO A 358 -1.56 8.33 -70.21
CA PRO A 358 -2.23 8.98 -71.33
C PRO A 358 -3.72 8.63 -71.28
N GLY A 359 -4.55 9.66 -71.10
CA GLY A 359 -6.00 9.52 -71.01
C GLY A 359 -6.57 8.98 -72.33
N LYS A 360 -7.20 7.81 -72.29
CA LYS A 360 -7.99 7.28 -73.41
C LYS A 360 -9.35 8.00 -73.48
N GLY A 361 -9.35 9.28 -73.82
CA GLY A 361 -10.55 10.03 -74.15
C GLY A 361 -10.87 9.89 -75.64
N ARG A 362 -11.98 9.23 -75.98
CA ARG A 362 -12.55 9.34 -77.34
C ARG A 362 -13.10 10.76 -77.50
N VAL A 363 -12.45 11.58 -78.30
CA VAL A 363 -13.04 12.84 -78.78
C VAL A 363 -14.06 12.53 -79.88
N SER A 364 -15.22 13.19 -79.83
CA SER A 364 -16.30 13.06 -80.81
C SER A 364 -15.84 13.46 -82.22
N GLY A 365 -16.32 12.75 -83.26
CA GLY A 365 -15.89 12.86 -84.66
C GLY A 365 -16.12 14.18 -85.39
N LEU A 366 -16.42 15.27 -84.69
CA LEU A 366 -16.54 16.62 -85.26
C LEU A 366 -15.20 17.38 -85.34
N PHE A 367 -14.12 16.86 -84.74
CA PHE A 367 -12.81 17.54 -84.65
C PHE A 367 -11.62 16.71 -85.17
N GLN A 368 -11.86 15.69 -85.99
CA GLN A 368 -10.76 14.96 -86.64
C GLN A 368 -10.43 15.60 -88.00
N THR A 369 -9.19 16.04 -88.15
CA THR A 369 -8.57 16.27 -89.47
C THR A 369 -8.30 14.92 -90.14
N PRO A 370 -8.17 14.84 -91.48
CA PRO A 370 -8.11 13.55 -92.20
C PRO A 370 -6.97 12.63 -91.77
N ASP A 371 -5.92 13.17 -91.14
CA ASP A 371 -4.75 12.42 -90.69
C ASP A 371 -4.67 12.25 -89.15
N GLY A 372 -5.77 12.48 -88.43
CA GLY A 372 -5.95 11.95 -87.07
C GLY A 372 -5.01 12.49 -85.99
N GLN A 373 -4.42 13.67 -86.15
CA GLN A 373 -3.67 14.34 -85.08
C GLN A 373 -4.41 15.59 -84.57
N ALA A 374 -4.52 15.71 -83.25
CA ALA A 374 -5.16 16.83 -82.58
C ALA A 374 -4.36 18.12 -82.83
N ALA A 375 -5.05 19.19 -83.23
CA ALA A 375 -4.44 20.50 -83.45
C ALA A 375 -3.83 21.04 -82.14
N PRO A 376 -2.59 21.54 -82.15
CA PRO A 376 -2.02 22.18 -80.99
C PRO A 376 -2.76 23.50 -80.71
N LYS A 377 -3.04 23.78 -79.45
CA LYS A 377 -3.45 25.11 -78.98
C LYS A 377 -2.23 25.99 -78.76
#